data_AF-M4ERD4-F1
#
_entry.id   AF-M4ERD4-F1
#
_cell.length_a   1.000
_cell.length_b   1.000
_cell.length_c   1.000
_cell.angle_alpha   90.00
_cell.angle_beta   90.00
_cell.angle_gamma   90.00
#
_symmetry.space_group_name_H-M   'P 1'
#
loop_
_entity.id
_entity.type
_entity.pdbx_description
1 polymer ?
#
loop_
_entity_poly.entity_id
_entity_poly.type
_entity_poly.pdbx_seq_one_letter_code
_entity_poly.pdbx_strand_id
1 'polypeptide(L)'
;MDRAAQSDLSLGFTSPHALPRIPIADDSITLQIDSSFRPPSSNPMPPVPLQLLEQRFDATGGSHRLHKDQDFDDDDDDQREEFILLGQPLKLKRSRGSTSSMRSPSPCKRFAADPETRRAAVKAWGDQSLSEADPEIHDFMEKEKQRQFRGIELIASENFVCRAVMEALGSHLTNKYSEGIPGARYYTGNQYIDQIEILCQERALQAFGLHPEHWGVNVQPYSCTSANFAVFSGLLLPGERIMGLDSPSGGHMSHGYYTPGGKKVSGASIFFESFPYKVDPRTGYIDYDKLEEKALDYRPKILICGGSSYPRDWDFPRFRYVADKCGAVLMFDMAQISGLVAAKESPNPFDYCDIVTSTTHKSLRGPRGGIIFYRRGLKGKKQSINLNHCETNIQYDFEEKINFSVFPSLQGGPHNNHIAALAIALKQAASPEYKAYMRQVKKNAKALASALISKNCKLVTNGTDNHLMLWDLTPLGLTGKVYEKVCEMCHITVNKVAIFSENGVISPGGVRIGSPAMTSRGCLESDFETMAEFLYRAALIASAAQREQGKSLKSIYHCKDIADLRNQVEAFASQFAMPAFDM
;
A
#
# COMPACT_ATOMS: atom_id res chain seq x y z
N MET A 1 79.13 -5.00 -10.94
CA MET A 1 79.80 -5.93 -10.02
C MET A 1 78.74 -6.61 -9.18
N ASP A 2 78.20 -7.80 -9.46
CA ASP A 2 78.25 -8.80 -10.55
C ASP A 2 77.83 -10.11 -9.84
N ARG A 3 76.99 -11.04 -10.32
CA ARG A 3 76.33 -11.28 -11.62
C ARG A 3 74.90 -11.82 -11.40
N ALA A 4 74.12 -11.94 -12.47
CA ALA A 4 72.85 -12.68 -12.51
C ALA A 4 73.03 -14.09 -13.11
N ALA A 5 72.05 -14.97 -12.89
CA ALA A 5 71.86 -16.22 -13.63
C ALA A 5 70.35 -16.60 -13.70
N GLN A 6 69.95 -17.21 -14.82
CA GLN A 6 68.66 -17.91 -15.04
C GLN A 6 68.97 -19.43 -15.06
N SER A 7 68.07 -20.40 -15.24
CA SER A 7 66.60 -20.47 -15.32
C SER A 7 66.15 -21.68 -14.43
N ASP A 8 65.09 -22.49 -14.59
CA ASP A 8 63.99 -22.65 -15.56
C ASP A 8 62.82 -23.44 -14.90
N LEU A 9 61.64 -23.52 -15.53
CA LEU A 9 60.62 -24.56 -15.24
C LEU A 9 59.49 -24.60 -16.29
N SER A 10 59.10 -25.81 -16.72
CA SER A 10 58.21 -26.06 -17.86
C SER A 10 56.81 -26.58 -17.48
N LEU A 11 55.88 -26.51 -18.44
CA LEU A 11 54.48 -26.94 -18.33
C LEU A 11 54.29 -28.47 -18.45
N GLY A 12 53.32 -29.05 -17.75
CA GLY A 12 52.86 -30.43 -17.94
C GLY A 12 51.64 -30.79 -17.09
N PHE A 13 50.61 -31.40 -17.69
CA PHE A 13 49.36 -31.84 -17.03
C PHE A 13 49.37 -33.34 -16.71
N THR A 14 48.72 -33.77 -15.61
CA THR A 14 47.67 -34.84 -15.59
C THR A 14 47.07 -35.03 -14.17
N SER A 15 45.94 -35.76 -14.07
CA SER A 15 45.21 -36.11 -12.81
C SER A 15 45.28 -37.63 -12.56
N PRO A 16 45.01 -38.18 -11.35
CA PRO A 16 43.62 -38.57 -11.00
C PRO A 16 43.22 -38.74 -9.50
N HIS A 17 41.90 -38.83 -9.23
CA HIS A 17 41.19 -39.50 -8.09
C HIS A 17 41.51 -39.16 -6.60
N ALA A 18 40.68 -39.49 -5.58
CA ALA A 18 39.21 -39.47 -5.45
C ALA A 18 38.75 -39.71 -3.97
N LEU A 19 37.72 -38.95 -3.51
CA LEU A 19 36.77 -39.29 -2.40
C LEU A 19 37.33 -39.39 -0.95
N PRO A 20 36.51 -39.41 0.14
CA PRO A 20 35.05 -39.64 0.24
C PRO A 20 34.17 -38.48 0.75
N ARG A 21 32.84 -38.68 0.69
CA ARG A 21 31.78 -37.85 1.30
C ARG A 21 31.07 -38.63 2.42
N ILE A 22 30.49 -37.90 3.38
CA ILE A 22 29.50 -38.39 4.37
C ILE A 22 28.26 -37.45 4.27
N PRO A 23 27.02 -37.96 4.40
CA PRO A 23 25.84 -37.26 3.87
C PRO A 23 25.25 -36.20 4.80
N ILE A 24 24.50 -35.27 4.19
CA ILE A 24 23.55 -34.36 4.85
C ILE A 24 22.14 -34.81 4.45
N ALA A 25 21.19 -34.81 5.40
CA ALA A 25 19.79 -35.16 5.14
C ALA A 25 19.06 -34.05 4.36
N ASP A 26 18.17 -34.44 3.46
CA ASP A 26 17.44 -33.55 2.55
C ASP A 26 15.92 -33.69 2.77
N ASP A 27 15.35 -32.87 3.66
CA ASP A 27 13.92 -32.80 3.94
C ASP A 27 13.17 -32.00 2.85
N SER A 28 13.21 -32.48 1.61
CA SER A 28 12.44 -31.92 0.49
C SER A 28 11.03 -32.53 0.43
N ILE A 29 10.01 -31.70 0.67
CA ILE A 29 8.60 -32.12 0.58
C ILE A 29 8.18 -32.22 -0.88
N THR A 30 8.05 -33.45 -1.38
CA THR A 30 7.63 -33.74 -2.75
C THR A 30 6.11 -33.54 -2.92
N LEU A 31 5.70 -32.50 -3.64
CA LEU A 31 4.35 -32.42 -4.20
C LEU A 31 4.31 -33.18 -5.53
N GLN A 32 3.64 -34.33 -5.54
CA GLN A 32 3.32 -35.03 -6.78
C GLN A 32 2.25 -34.25 -7.56
N ILE A 33 2.53 -33.94 -8.83
CA ILE A 33 1.55 -33.51 -9.82
C ILE A 33 1.60 -34.54 -10.95
N ASP A 34 0.44 -35.08 -11.31
CA ASP A 34 0.33 -36.17 -12.28
C ASP A 34 0.75 -35.72 -13.70
N SER A 35 1.44 -36.60 -14.43
CA SER A 35 2.17 -36.24 -15.65
C SER A 35 1.60 -36.92 -16.89
N SER A 36 0.64 -36.27 -17.54
CA SER A 36 0.13 -36.71 -18.84
C SER A 36 -0.19 -35.56 -19.82
N PHE A 37 0.83 -35.04 -20.52
CA PHE A 37 0.66 -34.46 -21.86
C PHE A 37 1.96 -34.52 -22.68
N ARG A 38 1.85 -34.72 -23.99
CA ARG A 38 2.97 -34.75 -24.95
C ARG A 38 3.22 -33.34 -25.55
N PRO A 39 4.44 -33.05 -26.04
CA PRO A 39 4.76 -31.75 -26.63
C PRO A 39 4.11 -31.55 -28.02
N PRO A 40 3.64 -30.33 -28.36
CA PRO A 40 3.23 -29.98 -29.72
C PRO A 40 4.43 -29.58 -30.59
N SER A 41 4.32 -29.84 -31.89
CA SER A 41 5.30 -29.44 -32.91
C SER A 41 5.02 -28.04 -33.48
N SER A 42 5.98 -27.52 -34.24
CA SER A 42 5.97 -26.17 -34.83
C SER A 42 4.90 -25.97 -35.93
N ASN A 43 4.12 -24.90 -35.82
CA ASN A 43 3.79 -23.99 -36.94
C ASN A 43 3.19 -22.66 -36.42
N PRO A 44 3.42 -21.52 -37.09
CA PRO A 44 2.90 -20.22 -36.65
C PRO A 44 1.48 -19.95 -37.18
N MET A 45 0.65 -19.30 -36.35
CA MET A 45 -0.64 -18.72 -36.74
C MET A 45 -0.57 -17.18 -36.73
N PRO A 46 -1.21 -16.47 -37.67
CA PRO A 46 -1.21 -15.01 -37.71
C PRO A 46 -2.14 -14.39 -36.64
N PRO A 47 -1.88 -13.14 -36.20
CA PRO A 47 -2.72 -12.46 -35.21
C PRO A 47 -4.07 -12.01 -35.79
N VAL A 48 -5.14 -12.17 -34.99
CA VAL A 48 -6.48 -11.66 -35.31
C VAL A 48 -6.61 -10.21 -34.82
N PRO A 49 -6.96 -9.22 -35.67
CA PRO A 49 -7.17 -7.84 -35.24
C PRO A 49 -8.49 -7.67 -34.47
N LEU A 50 -8.46 -6.90 -33.37
CA LEU A 50 -9.67 -6.31 -32.79
C LEU A 50 -10.03 -5.05 -33.58
N GLN A 51 -11.12 -5.07 -34.33
CA GLN A 51 -11.69 -3.88 -34.97
C GLN A 51 -12.88 -3.36 -34.17
N LEU A 52 -12.82 -2.09 -33.79
CA LEU A 52 -13.98 -1.33 -33.29
C LEU A 52 -14.99 -1.09 -34.42
N LEU A 53 -16.25 -0.86 -34.07
CA LEU A 53 -17.23 -0.33 -35.02
C LEU A 53 -16.93 1.14 -35.31
N GLU A 54 -16.48 1.45 -36.54
CA GLU A 54 -16.78 2.73 -37.19
C GLU A 54 -18.04 2.58 -38.04
N GLN A 55 -19.07 3.39 -37.78
CA GLN A 55 -20.13 3.59 -38.76
C GLN A 55 -19.66 4.60 -39.80
N ARG A 56 -19.54 4.17 -41.07
CA ARG A 56 -19.37 5.08 -42.20
C ARG A 56 -20.65 5.16 -43.01
N PHE A 57 -21.23 6.35 -43.05
CA PHE A 57 -22.12 6.75 -44.12
C PHE A 57 -21.28 7.19 -45.32
N ASP A 58 -21.61 6.70 -46.50
CA ASP A 58 -21.22 7.30 -47.78
C ASP A 58 -22.33 7.04 -48.81
N ALA A 59 -22.51 7.93 -49.78
CA ALA A 59 -23.76 8.04 -50.54
C ALA A 59 -23.60 8.08 -52.07
N THR A 60 -24.27 7.14 -52.76
CA THR A 60 -24.54 7.13 -54.21
C THR A 60 -25.85 6.35 -54.47
N GLY A 61 -26.74 6.67 -55.42
CA GLY A 61 -26.80 7.84 -56.29
C GLY A 61 -27.79 7.69 -57.47
N GLY A 62 -29.04 8.15 -57.31
CA GLY A 62 -30.08 8.21 -58.37
C GLY A 62 -30.83 6.88 -58.66
N SER A 63 -31.93 6.83 -59.44
CA SER A 63 -32.84 7.89 -59.92
C SER A 63 -34.14 7.29 -60.52
N HIS A 64 -35.30 7.98 -60.38
CA HIS A 64 -36.59 7.78 -61.12
C HIS A 64 -37.34 6.42 -60.89
N ARG A 65 -38.67 6.26 -61.16
CA ARG A 65 -39.87 7.14 -61.23
C ARG A 65 -41.18 6.28 -61.22
N LEU A 66 -42.21 6.76 -60.51
CA LEU A 66 -43.68 6.67 -60.81
C LEU A 66 -44.42 5.31 -61.00
N HIS A 67 -45.47 5.10 -60.16
CA HIS A 67 -46.68 4.27 -60.37
C HIS A 67 -46.48 2.73 -60.48
N LYS A 68 -47.47 1.85 -60.25
CA LYS A 68 -48.93 2.02 -59.99
C LYS A 68 -49.47 0.92 -59.03
N ASP A 69 -50.74 0.99 -58.66
CA ASP A 69 -51.44 0.12 -57.70
C ASP A 69 -51.71 -1.32 -58.21
N GLN A 70 -51.67 -2.31 -57.31
CA GLN A 70 -52.60 -3.46 -57.25
C GLN A 70 -52.44 -4.27 -55.96
N ASP A 71 -53.55 -4.73 -55.38
CA ASP A 71 -53.60 -5.71 -54.28
C ASP A 71 -53.34 -7.14 -54.78
N PHE A 72 -52.82 -8.03 -53.94
CA PHE A 72 -53.51 -9.26 -53.45
C PHE A 72 -52.61 -10.16 -52.59
N ASP A 73 -53.31 -10.98 -51.77
CA ASP A 73 -52.92 -12.22 -51.07
C ASP A 73 -51.92 -12.18 -49.89
N ASP A 74 -52.32 -12.90 -48.82
CA ASP A 74 -51.49 -13.30 -47.68
C ASP A 74 -50.50 -14.40 -48.09
N ASP A 75 -49.26 -14.33 -47.61
CA ASP A 75 -48.39 -15.51 -47.47
C ASP A 75 -47.66 -15.45 -46.11
N ASP A 76 -47.95 -16.43 -45.25
CA ASP A 76 -47.65 -16.43 -43.80
C ASP A 76 -46.25 -17.05 -43.53
N ASP A 77 -45.19 -16.40 -44.04
CA ASP A 77 -43.83 -16.94 -44.00
C ASP A 77 -43.15 -16.72 -42.63
N ASP A 78 -43.24 -17.76 -41.78
CA ASP A 78 -42.82 -17.83 -40.37
C ASP A 78 -41.29 -17.72 -40.18
N GLN A 79 -40.72 -16.53 -40.41
CA GLN A 79 -39.31 -16.23 -40.24
C GLN A 79 -38.85 -16.39 -38.78
N ARG A 80 -38.30 -17.57 -38.49
CA ARG A 80 -37.69 -17.90 -37.20
C ARG A 80 -36.28 -17.33 -37.13
N GLU A 81 -36.14 -16.20 -36.45
CA GLU A 81 -34.84 -15.61 -36.13
C GLU A 81 -33.98 -16.60 -35.31
N GLU A 82 -33.01 -17.25 -35.97
CA GLU A 82 -31.88 -17.91 -35.32
C GLU A 82 -30.73 -16.91 -35.19
N PHE A 83 -30.45 -16.44 -33.97
CA PHE A 83 -29.27 -15.65 -33.67
C PHE A 83 -28.17 -16.51 -33.02
N ILE A 84 -26.94 -16.32 -33.49
CA ILE A 84 -25.75 -17.04 -33.02
C ILE A 84 -25.07 -16.19 -31.95
N LEU A 85 -24.95 -16.73 -30.73
CA LEU A 85 -24.20 -16.10 -29.64
C LEU A 85 -22.97 -16.96 -29.32
N LEU A 86 -21.78 -16.35 -29.35
CA LEU A 86 -20.49 -17.03 -29.09
C LEU A 86 -20.28 -18.34 -29.90
N GLY A 87 -20.77 -18.36 -31.15
CA GLY A 87 -20.62 -19.49 -32.07
C GLY A 87 -21.63 -20.63 -31.88
N GLN A 88 -22.61 -20.52 -30.96
CA GLN A 88 -23.70 -21.49 -30.85
C GLN A 88 -25.04 -20.89 -31.32
N PRO A 89 -25.81 -21.59 -32.18
CA PRO A 89 -27.15 -21.16 -32.60
C PRO A 89 -28.18 -21.44 -31.49
N LEU A 90 -28.98 -20.43 -31.13
CA LEU A 90 -30.03 -20.55 -30.12
C LEU A 90 -31.42 -20.46 -30.76
N LYS A 91 -32.29 -21.43 -30.46
CA LYS A 91 -33.67 -21.52 -31.02
C LYS A 91 -34.71 -21.03 -30.03
N LEU A 92 -35.45 -19.99 -30.42
CA LEU A 92 -36.44 -19.33 -29.57
C LEU A 92 -37.76 -20.12 -29.54
N LYS A 93 -37.86 -21.06 -28.59
CA LYS A 93 -38.94 -22.07 -28.52
C LYS A 93 -40.27 -21.50 -28.00
N ARG A 94 -41.03 -20.81 -28.86
CA ARG A 94 -42.46 -20.53 -28.60
C ARG A 94 -43.28 -21.83 -28.64
N SER A 95 -44.06 -22.08 -27.59
CA SER A 95 -44.97 -23.23 -27.53
C SER A 95 -46.35 -22.86 -28.07
N ARG A 96 -46.80 -23.55 -29.12
CA ARG A 96 -48.20 -23.64 -29.53
C ARG A 96 -48.61 -25.12 -29.46
N GLY A 97 -49.61 -25.43 -28.66
CA GLY A 97 -50.18 -26.77 -28.46
C GLY A 97 -51.66 -26.64 -28.11
N SER A 98 -52.49 -27.52 -28.65
CA SER A 98 -53.94 -27.33 -28.70
C SER A 98 -54.71 -27.80 -27.46
N THR A 99 -55.96 -27.35 -27.39
CA THR A 99 -56.90 -27.53 -26.27
C THR A 99 -57.27 -28.97 -25.96
N SER A 100 -57.25 -29.34 -24.67
CA SER A 100 -58.21 -30.28 -24.09
C SER A 100 -58.72 -29.72 -22.74
N SER A 101 -59.86 -30.22 -22.26
CA SER A 101 -60.61 -29.54 -21.19
C SER A 101 -60.01 -29.77 -19.80
N MET A 102 -59.23 -28.78 -19.34
CA MET A 102 -58.97 -28.52 -17.92
C MET A 102 -59.34 -27.07 -17.63
N ARG A 103 -59.93 -26.82 -16.45
CA ARG A 103 -60.34 -25.46 -16.05
C ARG A 103 -59.17 -24.51 -16.20
N SER A 104 -59.31 -23.48 -17.04
CA SER A 104 -58.36 -22.39 -17.10
C SER A 104 -58.24 -21.77 -15.70
N PRO A 105 -57.04 -21.72 -15.09
CA PRO A 105 -56.82 -20.75 -14.04
C PRO A 105 -57.06 -19.38 -14.69
N SER A 106 -57.94 -18.57 -14.09
CA SER A 106 -58.23 -17.20 -14.54
C SER A 106 -56.92 -16.49 -14.89
N PRO A 107 -56.82 -15.78 -16.03
CA PRO A 107 -55.55 -15.28 -16.57
C PRO A 107 -54.79 -14.60 -15.45
N CYS A 108 -53.69 -15.24 -15.02
CA CYS A 108 -53.19 -15.06 -13.67
C CYS A 108 -52.76 -13.60 -13.53
N LYS A 109 -53.61 -12.80 -12.87
CA LYS A 109 -53.34 -11.40 -12.62
C LYS A 109 -52.08 -11.37 -11.78
N ARG A 110 -50.96 -11.10 -12.44
CA ARG A 110 -49.77 -10.52 -11.81
C ARG A 110 -50.19 -9.15 -11.32
N PHE A 111 -50.95 -9.13 -10.22
CA PHE A 111 -51.10 -7.98 -9.37
C PHE A 111 -49.68 -7.60 -9.00
N ALA A 112 -49.14 -6.60 -9.70
CA ALA A 112 -47.82 -6.08 -9.41
C ALA A 112 -47.86 -5.69 -7.93
N ALA A 113 -47.05 -6.36 -7.12
CA ALA A 113 -47.16 -6.26 -5.67
C ALA A 113 -47.19 -4.78 -5.27
N ASP A 114 -48.10 -4.45 -4.35
CA ASP A 114 -48.36 -3.07 -3.95
C ASP A 114 -47.05 -2.31 -3.64
N PRO A 115 -46.91 -1.01 -3.96
CA PRO A 115 -45.68 -0.28 -3.73
C PRO A 115 -45.13 -0.36 -2.30
N GLU A 116 -45.98 -0.44 -1.27
CA GLU A 116 -45.53 -0.63 0.11
C GLU A 116 -45.11 -2.08 0.37
N THR A 117 -45.81 -3.07 -0.21
CA THR A 117 -45.37 -4.48 -0.18
C THR A 117 -43.98 -4.67 -0.81
N ARG A 118 -43.72 -4.01 -1.95
CA ARG A 118 -42.39 -4.02 -2.59
C ARG A 118 -41.35 -3.24 -1.79
N ARG A 119 -41.74 -2.11 -1.17
CA ARG A 119 -40.87 -1.35 -0.27
C ARG A 119 -40.46 -2.19 0.94
N ALA A 120 -41.42 -2.85 1.59
CA ALA A 120 -41.18 -3.74 2.73
C ALA A 120 -40.25 -4.91 2.33
N ALA A 121 -40.44 -5.51 1.15
CA ALA A 121 -39.55 -6.56 0.65
C ALA A 121 -38.11 -6.08 0.40
N VAL A 122 -37.90 -4.82 -0.01
CA VAL A 122 -36.55 -4.24 -0.12
C VAL A 122 -35.95 -3.95 1.26
N LYS A 123 -36.70 -3.32 2.16
CA LYS A 123 -36.26 -3.05 3.54
C LYS A 123 -35.88 -4.33 4.30
N ALA A 124 -36.64 -5.40 4.11
CA ALA A 124 -36.45 -6.67 4.81
C ALA A 124 -35.07 -7.33 4.57
N TRP A 125 -34.32 -6.92 3.53
CA TRP A 125 -32.91 -7.28 3.37
C TRP A 125 -31.96 -6.07 3.42
N GLY A 126 -32.39 -4.89 2.97
CA GLY A 126 -31.55 -3.70 2.86
C GLY A 126 -31.37 -2.89 4.15
N ASP A 127 -32.30 -3.01 5.12
CA ASP A 127 -32.28 -2.29 6.40
C ASP A 127 -31.79 -3.17 7.57
N GLN A 128 -31.31 -4.40 7.31
CA GLN A 128 -30.86 -5.36 8.35
C GLN A 128 -29.59 -4.86 9.07
N SER A 129 -29.49 -5.10 10.39
CA SER A 129 -28.22 -4.89 11.10
C SER A 129 -27.21 -5.99 10.74
N LEU A 130 -25.90 -5.70 10.89
CA LEU A 130 -24.85 -6.69 10.63
C LEU A 130 -25.04 -7.97 11.46
N SER A 131 -25.45 -7.82 12.72
CA SER A 131 -25.76 -8.93 13.64
C SER A 131 -26.94 -9.83 13.20
N GLU A 132 -27.80 -9.34 12.31
CA GLU A 132 -28.93 -10.10 11.76
C GLU A 132 -28.62 -10.64 10.36
N ALA A 133 -27.92 -9.85 9.54
CA ALA A 133 -27.56 -10.20 8.16
C ALA A 133 -26.40 -11.22 8.08
N ASP A 134 -25.39 -11.08 8.94
CA ASP A 134 -24.23 -11.98 9.01
C ASP A 134 -23.69 -12.09 10.46
N PRO A 135 -24.27 -13.00 11.27
CA PRO A 135 -23.84 -13.23 12.65
C PRO A 135 -22.38 -13.71 12.79
N GLU A 136 -21.83 -14.38 11.76
CA GLU A 136 -20.46 -14.92 11.80
C GLU A 136 -19.43 -13.80 11.60
N ILE A 137 -19.63 -12.93 10.61
CA ILE A 137 -18.80 -11.73 10.43
C ILE A 137 -18.94 -10.77 11.62
N HIS A 138 -20.13 -10.64 12.20
CA HIS A 138 -20.35 -9.87 13.43
C HIS A 138 -19.50 -10.38 14.61
N ASP A 139 -19.52 -11.69 14.88
CA ASP A 139 -18.70 -12.33 15.93
C ASP A 139 -17.20 -12.14 15.69
N PHE A 140 -16.72 -12.26 14.45
CA PHE A 140 -15.31 -12.01 14.12
C PHE A 140 -14.91 -10.54 14.31
N MET A 141 -15.81 -9.59 13.99
CA MET A 141 -15.56 -8.16 14.20
C MET A 141 -15.52 -7.80 15.70
N GLU A 142 -16.41 -8.35 16.52
CA GLU A 142 -16.36 -8.17 17.98
C GLU A 142 -15.11 -8.83 18.61
N LYS A 143 -14.65 -9.97 18.09
CA LYS A 143 -13.38 -10.60 18.51
C LYS A 143 -12.16 -9.73 18.21
N GLU A 144 -12.09 -9.10 17.03
CA GLU A 144 -11.03 -8.13 16.72
C GLU A 144 -11.14 -6.86 17.58
N LYS A 145 -12.36 -6.39 17.87
CA LYS A 145 -12.61 -5.26 18.79
C LYS A 145 -12.03 -5.54 20.18
N GLN A 146 -12.30 -6.73 20.72
CA GLN A 146 -11.75 -7.21 22.00
C GLN A 146 -10.22 -7.37 21.94
N ARG A 147 -9.67 -7.87 20.82
CA ARG A 147 -8.21 -8.01 20.63
C ARG A 147 -7.50 -6.65 20.70
N GLN A 148 -8.00 -5.64 19.99
CA GLN A 148 -7.40 -4.28 19.99
C GLN A 148 -7.52 -3.61 21.36
N PHE A 149 -8.62 -3.82 22.10
CA PHE A 149 -8.78 -3.26 23.44
C PHE A 149 -7.84 -3.89 24.47
N ARG A 150 -7.64 -5.21 24.41
CA ARG A 150 -6.83 -5.95 25.40
C ARG A 150 -5.35 -6.09 25.02
N GLY A 151 -4.98 -5.74 23.79
CA GLY A 151 -3.61 -5.80 23.28
C GLY A 151 -2.81 -4.51 23.49
N ILE A 152 -1.48 -4.65 23.49
CA ILE A 152 -0.55 -3.53 23.37
C ILE A 152 -0.10 -3.45 21.91
N GLU A 153 -0.69 -2.53 21.15
CA GLU A 153 -0.49 -2.41 19.70
C GLU A 153 0.72 -1.53 19.38
N LEU A 154 1.81 -2.14 18.91
CA LEU A 154 3.11 -1.50 18.68
C LEU A 154 3.61 -1.62 17.23
N ILE A 155 2.78 -2.10 16.30
CA ILE A 155 3.08 -2.02 14.87
C ILE A 155 3.12 -0.54 14.48
N ALA A 156 4.32 -0.07 14.14
CA ALA A 156 4.61 1.34 13.84
C ALA A 156 3.82 1.95 12.65
N SER A 157 3.03 1.14 11.94
CA SER A 157 2.17 1.54 10.82
C SER A 157 0.67 1.40 11.11
N GLU A 158 0.28 1.22 12.36
CA GLU A 158 -1.10 1.08 12.81
C GLU A 158 -1.49 2.19 13.79
N ASN A 159 -2.79 2.51 13.84
CA ASN A 159 -3.37 3.57 14.65
C ASN A 159 -4.88 3.40 14.72
N PHE A 160 -5.52 3.99 15.74
CA PHE A 160 -6.97 3.93 15.92
C PHE A 160 -7.61 5.25 15.45
N VAL A 161 -8.54 5.17 14.50
CA VAL A 161 -9.28 6.33 13.98
C VAL A 161 -10.30 6.85 15.01
N CYS A 162 -10.92 8.00 14.76
CA CYS A 162 -12.05 8.45 15.59
C CYS A 162 -13.40 7.95 15.04
N ARG A 163 -14.45 8.01 15.88
CA ARG A 163 -15.80 7.53 15.54
C ARG A 163 -16.34 8.10 14.23
N ALA A 164 -16.23 9.42 14.05
CA ALA A 164 -16.69 10.11 12.84
C ALA A 164 -15.97 9.67 11.55
N VAL A 165 -14.73 9.16 11.64
CA VAL A 165 -14.01 8.58 10.49
C VAL A 165 -14.61 7.22 10.12
N MET A 166 -15.03 6.41 11.11
CA MET A 166 -15.73 5.13 10.86
C MET A 166 -17.13 5.36 10.30
N GLU A 167 -17.90 6.28 10.89
CA GLU A 167 -19.27 6.63 10.46
C GLU A 167 -19.29 7.17 9.02
N ALA A 168 -18.31 7.98 8.63
CA ALA A 168 -18.18 8.43 7.24
C ALA A 168 -17.72 7.30 6.28
N LEU A 169 -16.86 6.39 6.72
CA LEU A 169 -16.38 5.27 5.90
C LEU A 169 -17.48 4.22 5.64
N GLY A 170 -18.33 3.96 6.63
CA GLY A 170 -19.51 3.09 6.51
C GLY A 170 -20.76 3.75 5.92
N SER A 171 -20.62 4.92 5.27
CA SER A 171 -21.76 5.73 4.82
C SER A 171 -22.23 5.41 3.39
N HIS A 172 -23.47 5.83 3.09
CA HIS A 172 -24.12 5.78 1.77
C HIS A 172 -23.32 6.43 0.63
N LEU A 173 -22.27 7.20 0.92
CA LEU A 173 -21.36 7.75 -0.10
C LEU A 173 -20.68 6.67 -0.93
N THR A 174 -20.55 5.44 -0.41
CA THR A 174 -20.05 4.27 -1.16
C THR A 174 -20.91 3.93 -2.39
N ASN A 175 -22.14 4.43 -2.48
CA ASN A 175 -23.06 4.13 -3.58
C ASN A 175 -22.85 5.01 -4.82
N LYS A 176 -22.10 6.13 -4.72
CA LYS A 176 -22.02 7.11 -5.81
C LYS A 176 -20.75 6.95 -6.64
N TYR A 177 -20.94 6.64 -7.93
CA TYR A 177 -19.87 6.61 -8.92
C TYR A 177 -19.56 8.04 -9.45
N SER A 178 -18.29 8.43 -9.45
CA SER A 178 -17.85 9.83 -9.62
C SER A 178 -16.52 10.00 -10.37
N GLU A 179 -16.30 9.23 -11.42
CA GLU A 179 -15.11 9.35 -12.28
C GLU A 179 -14.89 10.75 -12.83
N GLY A 180 -13.61 11.12 -13.00
CA GLY A 180 -13.16 12.48 -13.23
C GLY A 180 -12.84 13.25 -11.94
N ILE A 181 -12.73 14.57 -12.04
CA ILE A 181 -12.43 15.50 -10.94
C ILE A 181 -13.63 16.43 -10.67
N PRO A 182 -13.69 17.13 -9.52
CA PRO A 182 -14.78 18.07 -9.25
C PRO A 182 -15.01 19.07 -10.38
N GLY A 183 -16.27 19.26 -10.79
CA GLY A 183 -16.65 20.09 -11.94
C GLY A 183 -16.41 19.46 -13.32
N ALA A 184 -15.58 18.41 -13.44
CA ALA A 184 -15.29 17.69 -14.68
C ALA A 184 -15.46 16.17 -14.47
N ARG A 185 -16.71 15.76 -14.20
CA ARG A 185 -17.10 14.37 -13.95
C ARG A 185 -17.70 13.72 -15.20
N TYR A 186 -17.42 12.42 -15.38
CA TYR A 186 -18.01 11.59 -16.44
C TYR A 186 -19.47 11.20 -16.16
N TYR A 187 -19.93 11.39 -14.91
CA TYR A 187 -21.26 11.02 -14.44
C TYR A 187 -21.97 12.20 -13.77
N THR A 188 -23.29 12.29 -13.94
CA THR A 188 -24.13 13.33 -13.34
C THR A 188 -24.42 13.05 -11.85
N GLY A 189 -25.11 13.98 -11.17
CA GLY A 189 -25.54 13.82 -9.77
C GLY A 189 -24.42 13.92 -8.73
N ASN A 190 -23.26 14.47 -9.07
CA ASN A 190 -22.08 14.55 -8.20
C ASN A 190 -21.99 15.84 -7.34
N GLN A 191 -23.02 16.69 -7.32
CA GLN A 191 -23.02 18.00 -6.63
C GLN A 191 -22.41 17.98 -5.22
N TYR A 192 -22.84 17.05 -4.37
CA TYR A 192 -22.33 16.93 -2.99
C TYR A 192 -21.00 16.16 -2.90
N ILE A 193 -20.71 15.27 -3.87
CA ILE A 193 -19.42 14.59 -3.96
C ILE A 193 -18.30 15.58 -4.28
N ASP A 194 -18.56 16.51 -5.19
CA ASP A 194 -17.62 17.55 -5.58
C ASP A 194 -17.33 18.49 -4.40
N GLN A 195 -18.35 18.87 -3.61
CA GLN A 195 -18.17 19.61 -2.37
C GLN A 195 -17.34 18.84 -1.33
N ILE A 196 -17.58 17.53 -1.18
CA ILE A 196 -16.81 16.66 -0.26
C ILE A 196 -15.35 16.55 -0.70
N GLU A 197 -15.08 16.37 -1.99
CA GLU A 197 -13.72 16.21 -2.50
C GLU A 197 -12.94 17.53 -2.47
N ILE A 198 -13.54 18.65 -2.88
CA ILE A 198 -12.94 20.00 -2.77
C ILE A 198 -12.57 20.29 -1.32
N LEU A 199 -13.50 20.09 -0.38
CA LEU A 199 -13.27 20.29 1.06
C LEU A 199 -12.19 19.34 1.63
N CYS A 200 -12.00 18.16 1.02
CA CYS A 200 -10.91 17.25 1.36
C CYS A 200 -9.56 17.76 0.86
N GLN A 201 -9.50 18.26 -0.38
CA GLN A 201 -8.31 18.87 -0.98
C GLN A 201 -7.90 20.16 -0.23
N GLU A 202 -8.84 21.05 0.08
CA GLU A 202 -8.61 22.26 0.89
C GLU A 202 -8.02 21.92 2.26
N ARG A 203 -8.64 20.98 3.00
CA ARG A 203 -8.15 20.55 4.31
C ARG A 203 -6.81 19.83 4.24
N ALA A 204 -6.50 19.15 3.14
CA ALA A 204 -5.19 18.55 2.94
C ALA A 204 -4.12 19.63 2.82
N LEU A 205 -4.31 20.65 1.97
CA LEU A 205 -3.38 21.77 1.87
C LEU A 205 -3.26 22.52 3.21
N GLN A 206 -4.39 22.77 3.89
CA GLN A 206 -4.41 23.43 5.21
C GLN A 206 -3.63 22.66 6.28
N ALA A 207 -3.85 21.34 6.42
CA ALA A 207 -3.22 20.52 7.45
C ALA A 207 -1.70 20.42 7.32
N PHE A 208 -1.17 20.57 6.09
CA PHE A 208 0.28 20.63 5.84
C PHE A 208 0.82 22.07 5.67
N GLY A 209 -0.05 23.09 5.77
CA GLY A 209 0.33 24.51 5.71
C GLY A 209 0.73 25.00 4.32
N LEU A 210 0.15 24.45 3.26
CA LEU A 210 0.52 24.66 1.86
C LEU A 210 -0.35 25.71 1.17
N HIS A 211 0.25 26.55 0.32
CA HIS A 211 -0.50 27.54 -0.48
C HIS A 211 -1.00 26.91 -1.80
N PRO A 212 -2.29 27.06 -2.17
CA PRO A 212 -2.87 26.36 -3.33
C PRO A 212 -2.29 26.76 -4.69
N GLU A 213 -1.68 27.95 -4.78
CA GLU A 213 -0.96 28.43 -5.97
C GLU A 213 0.39 27.72 -6.18
N HIS A 214 0.95 27.12 -5.13
CA HIS A 214 2.27 26.46 -5.14
C HIS A 214 2.18 24.95 -4.97
N TRP A 215 1.05 24.45 -4.46
CA TRP A 215 0.79 23.04 -4.21
C TRP A 215 -0.63 22.64 -4.63
N GLY A 216 -0.72 21.60 -5.43
CA GLY A 216 -1.95 20.84 -5.65
C GLY A 216 -1.93 19.52 -4.88
N VAL A 217 -3.10 18.89 -4.81
CA VAL A 217 -3.28 17.62 -4.11
C VAL A 217 -4.34 16.76 -4.80
N ASN A 218 -4.06 15.46 -4.94
CA ASN A 218 -5.03 14.46 -5.35
C ASN A 218 -5.32 13.50 -4.19
N VAL A 219 -6.60 13.39 -3.82
CA VAL A 219 -7.10 12.65 -2.65
C VAL A 219 -7.78 11.32 -3.00
N GLN A 220 -7.80 10.96 -4.29
CA GLN A 220 -8.45 9.76 -4.82
C GLN A 220 -7.66 8.43 -4.75
N PRO A 221 -6.31 8.37 -4.53
CA PRO A 221 -5.60 7.08 -4.54
C PRO A 221 -6.07 6.10 -3.46
N TYR A 222 -6.38 4.86 -3.85
CA TYR A 222 -6.89 3.83 -2.91
C TYR A 222 -5.84 3.37 -1.87
N SER A 223 -4.56 3.69 -2.05
CA SER A 223 -3.47 3.36 -1.13
C SER A 223 -2.24 4.22 -1.41
N CYS A 224 -1.26 4.25 -0.50
CA CYS A 224 0.04 4.85 -0.82
C CYS A 224 0.81 4.09 -1.91
N THR A 225 0.57 2.78 -2.06
CA THR A 225 1.20 1.98 -3.13
C THR A 225 0.69 2.43 -4.51
N SER A 226 -0.63 2.63 -4.66
CA SER A 226 -1.21 3.18 -5.88
C SER A 226 -0.89 4.67 -6.06
N ALA A 227 -0.81 5.45 -4.97
CA ALA A 227 -0.35 6.85 -5.04
C ALA A 227 1.07 6.97 -5.61
N ASN A 228 2.03 6.19 -5.10
CA ASN A 228 3.39 6.18 -5.61
C ASN A 228 3.44 5.68 -7.07
N PHE A 229 2.65 4.64 -7.41
CA PHE A 229 2.63 4.10 -8.76
C PHE A 229 2.00 5.07 -9.78
N ALA A 230 1.03 5.89 -9.39
CA ALA A 230 0.50 6.98 -10.22
C ALA A 230 1.51 8.13 -10.39
N VAL A 231 2.32 8.45 -9.38
CA VAL A 231 3.45 9.38 -9.55
C VAL A 231 4.47 8.84 -10.54
N PHE A 232 4.77 7.54 -10.53
CA PHE A 232 5.68 6.94 -11.50
C PHE A 232 5.07 6.95 -12.91
N SER A 233 3.88 6.37 -13.10
CA SER A 233 3.25 6.23 -14.42
C SER A 233 2.82 7.55 -15.06
N GLY A 234 2.61 8.62 -14.27
CA GLY A 234 2.35 9.96 -14.81
C GLY A 234 3.59 10.71 -15.29
N LEU A 235 4.79 10.33 -14.82
CA LEU A 235 6.03 11.09 -15.03
C LEU A 235 7.12 10.31 -15.77
N LEU A 236 6.99 8.98 -15.85
CA LEU A 236 7.99 8.07 -16.40
C LEU A 236 7.38 7.20 -17.50
N LEU A 237 8.19 6.92 -18.53
CA LEU A 237 7.92 5.82 -19.45
C LEU A 237 8.38 4.48 -18.82
N PRO A 238 7.79 3.34 -19.22
CA PRO A 238 8.26 2.02 -18.78
C PRO A 238 9.75 1.82 -19.07
N GLY A 239 10.47 1.26 -18.10
CA GLY A 239 11.93 1.08 -18.15
C GLY A 239 12.76 2.31 -17.77
N GLU A 240 12.15 3.48 -17.53
CA GLU A 240 12.88 4.61 -16.94
C GLU A 240 13.25 4.36 -15.46
N ARG A 241 14.18 5.17 -14.95
CA ARG A 241 14.96 4.88 -13.75
C ARG A 241 14.39 5.53 -12.48
N ILE A 242 14.24 4.75 -11.42
CA ILE A 242 13.91 5.20 -10.06
C ILE A 242 15.01 4.81 -9.07
N MET A 243 15.19 5.61 -8.02
CA MET A 243 16.17 5.34 -6.96
C MET A 243 15.52 5.56 -5.59
N GLY A 244 15.37 4.47 -4.82
CA GLY A 244 14.77 4.49 -3.48
C GLY A 244 15.70 3.88 -2.42
N LEU A 245 15.29 3.96 -1.15
CA LEU A 245 16.01 3.30 -0.07
C LEU A 245 15.82 1.77 -0.17
N ASP A 246 16.89 1.00 0.00
CA ASP A 246 16.84 -0.47 0.04
C ASP A 246 15.94 -0.95 1.21
N SER A 247 15.19 -2.03 1.02
CA SER A 247 14.16 -2.41 2.00
C SER A 247 14.73 -2.86 3.35
N PRO A 248 15.82 -3.67 3.43
CA PRO A 248 16.54 -3.92 4.68
C PRO A 248 17.29 -2.71 5.24
N SER A 249 17.44 -1.62 4.46
CA SER A 249 17.90 -0.31 4.95
C SER A 249 16.75 0.56 5.49
N GLY A 250 15.50 0.12 5.33
CA GLY A 250 14.31 0.80 5.83
C GLY A 250 13.30 1.25 4.78
N GLY A 251 13.58 1.07 3.48
CA GLY A 251 12.70 1.46 2.37
C GLY A 251 11.41 0.65 2.25
N HIS A 252 10.40 1.22 1.59
CA HIS A 252 9.12 0.56 1.36
C HIS A 252 9.12 -0.27 0.06
N MET A 253 8.25 -1.29 0.00
CA MET A 253 8.10 -2.15 -1.19
C MET A 253 7.84 -1.34 -2.47
N SER A 254 7.02 -0.28 -2.42
CA SER A 254 6.70 0.55 -3.59
C SER A 254 7.88 1.40 -4.09
N HIS A 255 9.02 1.46 -3.39
CA HIS A 255 10.21 2.22 -3.80
C HIS A 255 11.12 1.45 -4.77
N GLY A 256 10.53 0.54 -5.56
CA GLY A 256 11.27 -0.28 -6.53
C GLY A 256 11.95 -1.52 -5.93
N TYR A 257 11.40 -2.14 -4.88
CA TYR A 257 11.99 -3.33 -4.27
C TYR A 257 12.02 -4.56 -5.19
N TYR A 258 13.19 -5.19 -5.25
CA TYR A 258 13.50 -6.51 -5.82
C TYR A 258 14.40 -7.28 -4.83
N THR A 259 14.43 -8.62 -4.89
CA THR A 259 15.25 -9.41 -3.94
C THR A 259 16.75 -9.33 -4.26
N PRO A 260 17.66 -9.63 -3.30
CA PRO A 260 19.10 -9.68 -3.56
C PRO A 260 19.52 -10.62 -4.70
N GLY A 261 18.69 -11.62 -5.04
CA GLY A 261 18.88 -12.52 -6.19
C GLY A 261 18.27 -12.00 -7.50
N GLY A 262 17.98 -10.70 -7.61
CA GLY A 262 17.47 -10.06 -8.84
C GLY A 262 15.99 -10.29 -9.15
N LYS A 263 15.24 -11.06 -8.34
CA LYS A 263 13.80 -11.25 -8.57
C LYS A 263 13.05 -9.95 -8.28
N LYS A 264 12.53 -9.30 -9.33
CA LYS A 264 11.59 -8.18 -9.24
C LYS A 264 10.35 -8.60 -8.42
N VAL A 265 9.92 -7.76 -7.47
CA VAL A 265 8.81 -8.09 -6.52
C VAL A 265 7.74 -7.01 -6.54
N SER A 266 8.15 -5.75 -6.44
CA SER A 266 7.22 -4.62 -6.51
C SER A 266 6.82 -4.31 -7.94
N GLY A 267 5.58 -3.85 -8.16
CA GLY A 267 5.16 -3.33 -9.46
C GLY A 267 6.09 -2.23 -9.97
N ALA A 268 6.57 -1.36 -9.07
CA ALA A 268 7.60 -0.37 -9.37
C ALA A 268 8.87 -0.99 -9.98
N SER A 269 9.41 -2.07 -9.39
CA SER A 269 10.57 -2.79 -9.96
C SER A 269 10.27 -3.57 -11.24
N ILE A 270 9.01 -3.86 -11.54
CA ILE A 270 8.59 -4.61 -12.74
C ILE A 270 8.51 -3.66 -13.94
N PHE A 271 7.84 -2.53 -13.79
CA PHE A 271 7.59 -1.56 -14.86
C PHE A 271 8.68 -0.50 -15.03
N PHE A 272 9.46 -0.22 -13.98
CA PHE A 272 10.55 0.76 -13.98
C PHE A 272 11.85 0.10 -13.55
N GLU A 273 12.99 0.64 -14.00
CA GLU A 273 14.29 0.16 -13.55
C GLU A 273 14.66 0.81 -12.22
N SER A 274 15.14 0.02 -11.27
CA SER A 274 15.35 0.42 -9.88
C SER A 274 16.79 0.13 -9.46
N PHE A 275 17.44 1.11 -8.82
CA PHE A 275 18.74 0.91 -8.18
C PHE A 275 18.78 1.61 -6.81
N PRO A 276 18.87 0.87 -5.69
CA PRO A 276 18.66 1.45 -4.38
C PRO A 276 19.92 2.00 -3.71
N TYR A 277 19.76 3.10 -2.98
CA TYR A 277 20.72 3.57 -1.98
C TYR A 277 20.48 2.87 -0.63
N LYS A 278 21.44 2.97 0.30
CA LYS A 278 21.48 2.19 1.53
C LYS A 278 21.88 3.03 2.74
N VAL A 279 21.73 2.45 3.93
CA VAL A 279 22.42 2.91 5.15
C VAL A 279 23.86 2.39 5.20
N ASP A 280 24.77 3.05 5.93
CA ASP A 280 26.01 2.39 6.38
C ASP A 280 25.61 1.32 7.43
N PRO A 281 25.92 0.02 7.19
CA PRO A 281 25.59 -1.06 8.12
C PRO A 281 26.13 -0.89 9.55
N ARG A 282 27.19 -0.08 9.74
CA ARG A 282 27.82 0.14 11.05
C ARG A 282 27.14 1.23 11.88
N THR A 283 26.47 2.20 11.24
CA THR A 283 25.81 3.32 11.93
C THR A 283 24.29 3.23 11.87
N GLY A 284 23.74 2.61 10.82
CA GLY A 284 22.31 2.57 10.52
C GLY A 284 21.75 3.86 9.92
N TYR A 285 22.57 4.88 9.64
CA TYR A 285 22.17 6.12 8.98
C TYR A 285 22.35 6.02 7.46
N ILE A 286 21.55 6.75 6.69
CA ILE A 286 21.65 6.81 5.22
C ILE A 286 23.07 7.24 4.80
N ASP A 287 23.66 6.48 3.88
CA ASP A 287 24.98 6.78 3.30
C ASP A 287 24.81 7.82 2.18
N TYR A 288 24.71 9.08 2.56
CA TYR A 288 24.40 10.19 1.66
C TYR A 288 25.45 10.41 0.56
N ASP A 289 26.70 10.03 0.80
CA ASP A 289 27.80 10.21 -0.15
C ASP A 289 27.79 9.09 -1.20
N LYS A 290 27.54 7.82 -0.81
CA LYS A 290 27.27 6.75 -1.80
C LYS A 290 25.93 6.93 -2.50
N LEU A 291 24.96 7.62 -1.90
CA LEU A 291 23.75 8.06 -2.59
C LEU A 291 24.09 9.07 -3.70
N GLU A 292 24.92 10.08 -3.42
CA GLU A 292 25.34 11.04 -4.45
C GLU A 292 26.11 10.37 -5.60
N GLU A 293 27.15 9.59 -5.26
CA GLU A 293 27.95 8.78 -6.19
C GLU A 293 27.05 7.98 -7.14
N LYS A 294 26.17 7.15 -6.57
CA LYS A 294 25.26 6.30 -7.35
C LYS A 294 24.22 7.08 -8.15
N ALA A 295 23.73 8.21 -7.64
CA ALA A 295 22.73 9.02 -8.36
C ALA A 295 23.34 9.72 -9.58
N LEU A 296 24.61 10.10 -9.52
CA LEU A 296 25.35 10.70 -10.63
C LEU A 296 25.62 9.70 -11.77
N ASP A 297 25.96 8.46 -11.43
CA ASP A 297 26.18 7.37 -12.40
C ASP A 297 24.87 6.79 -12.93
N TYR A 298 23.92 6.47 -12.04
CA TYR A 298 22.68 5.80 -12.40
C TYR A 298 21.67 6.74 -13.07
N ARG A 299 21.73 8.06 -12.81
CA ARG A 299 20.80 9.06 -13.37
C ARG A 299 19.32 8.65 -13.25
N PRO A 300 18.80 8.50 -12.01
CA PRO A 300 17.38 8.30 -11.80
C PRO A 300 16.58 9.50 -12.32
N LYS A 301 15.38 9.25 -12.85
CA LYS A 301 14.39 10.29 -13.18
C LYS A 301 13.58 10.72 -11.96
N ILE A 302 13.34 9.80 -11.02
CA ILE A 302 12.78 10.10 -9.69
C ILE A 302 13.73 9.58 -8.62
N LEU A 303 14.19 10.49 -7.75
CA LEU A 303 14.87 10.14 -6.50
C LEU A 303 13.82 10.13 -5.38
N ILE A 304 13.69 8.99 -4.72
CA ILE A 304 12.68 8.73 -3.69
C ILE A 304 13.34 8.76 -2.32
N CYS A 305 12.98 9.73 -1.48
CA CYS A 305 13.20 9.69 -0.04
C CYS A 305 11.91 9.22 0.68
N GLY A 306 12.04 8.88 1.97
CA GLY A 306 10.95 8.25 2.73
C GLY A 306 11.14 6.74 2.88
N GLY A 307 10.47 6.15 3.87
CA GLY A 307 10.71 4.76 4.26
C GLY A 307 9.70 4.21 5.25
N SER A 308 9.70 2.88 5.40
CA SER A 308 8.83 2.14 6.32
C SER A 308 9.47 1.85 7.69
N SER A 309 10.80 1.81 7.74
CA SER A 309 11.56 1.31 8.88
C SER A 309 12.87 2.09 9.05
N TYR A 310 12.81 3.42 9.07
CA TYR A 310 13.96 4.30 9.35
C TYR A 310 13.67 5.15 10.60
N PRO A 311 14.43 5.01 11.70
CA PRO A 311 14.12 5.64 13.00
C PRO A 311 14.59 7.10 13.12
N ARG A 312 15.17 7.68 12.06
CA ARG A 312 15.76 9.02 12.06
C ARG A 312 15.04 9.97 11.10
N ASP A 313 15.30 11.27 11.26
CA ASP A 313 14.83 12.30 10.34
C ASP A 313 15.66 12.29 9.03
N TRP A 314 15.15 12.99 8.01
CA TRP A 314 15.68 12.97 6.64
C TRP A 314 16.37 14.29 6.29
N ASP A 315 17.57 14.23 5.71
CA ASP A 315 18.29 15.41 5.22
C ASP A 315 17.75 15.84 3.85
N PHE A 316 16.61 16.53 3.86
CA PHE A 316 15.98 17.07 2.67
C PHE A 316 16.87 18.04 1.87
N PRO A 317 17.69 18.93 2.49
CA PRO A 317 18.73 19.68 1.78
C PRO A 317 19.69 18.80 0.96
N ARG A 318 20.25 17.74 1.56
CA ARG A 318 21.17 16.80 0.89
C ARG A 318 20.47 16.04 -0.24
N PHE A 319 19.24 15.57 -0.01
CA PHE A 319 18.43 14.92 -1.06
C PHE A 319 18.12 15.85 -2.24
N ARG A 320 17.76 17.11 -2.00
CA ARG A 320 17.54 18.13 -3.04
C ARG A 320 18.83 18.40 -3.83
N TYR A 321 19.94 18.61 -3.14
CA TYR A 321 21.25 18.80 -3.79
C TYR A 321 21.63 17.66 -4.74
N VAL A 322 21.39 16.40 -4.35
CA VAL A 322 21.63 15.24 -5.21
C VAL A 322 20.64 15.18 -6.38
N ALA A 323 19.35 15.43 -6.14
CA ALA A 323 18.32 15.45 -7.18
C ALA A 323 18.60 16.51 -8.27
N ASP A 324 18.93 17.74 -7.87
CA ASP A 324 19.27 18.82 -8.81
C ASP A 324 20.55 18.50 -9.61
N LYS A 325 21.54 17.82 -9.00
CA LYS A 325 22.77 17.39 -9.67
C LYS A 325 22.56 16.30 -10.72
N CYS A 326 21.72 15.29 -10.43
CA CYS A 326 21.47 14.21 -11.38
C CYS A 326 20.40 14.56 -12.43
N GLY A 327 19.51 15.52 -12.12
CA GLY A 327 18.38 15.94 -12.96
C GLY A 327 17.07 15.23 -12.62
N ALA A 328 16.91 14.77 -11.37
CA ALA A 328 15.76 14.00 -10.92
C ALA A 328 14.66 14.87 -10.29
N VAL A 329 13.42 14.42 -10.42
CA VAL A 329 12.31 14.85 -9.55
C VAL A 329 12.55 14.28 -8.15
N LEU A 330 12.50 15.13 -7.11
CA LEU A 330 12.59 14.65 -5.73
C LEU A 330 11.19 14.33 -5.18
N MET A 331 10.96 13.06 -4.89
CA MET A 331 9.73 12.54 -4.31
C MET A 331 9.96 12.12 -2.86
N PHE A 332 9.09 12.53 -1.93
CA PHE A 332 9.08 12.03 -0.55
C PHE A 332 7.84 11.20 -0.25
N ASP A 333 8.03 9.93 0.14
CA ASP A 333 6.98 9.10 0.72
C ASP A 333 6.93 9.33 2.24
N MET A 334 6.07 10.26 2.66
CA MET A 334 5.90 10.61 4.08
C MET A 334 4.99 9.62 4.83
N ALA A 335 4.57 8.49 4.25
CA ALA A 335 3.45 7.71 4.76
C ALA A 335 3.57 7.28 6.23
N GLN A 336 4.78 7.02 6.74
CA GLN A 336 5.00 6.72 8.15
C GLN A 336 4.90 7.98 9.05
N ILE A 337 5.45 9.12 8.63
CA ILE A 337 5.61 10.32 9.47
C ILE A 337 4.62 11.46 9.17
N SER A 338 3.65 11.27 8.28
CA SER A 338 2.73 12.33 7.81
C SER A 338 2.00 13.07 8.94
N GLY A 339 1.68 12.41 10.05
CA GLY A 339 1.15 13.09 11.24
C GLY A 339 2.16 14.05 11.90
N LEU A 340 3.43 13.64 12.00
CA LEU A 340 4.51 14.48 12.54
C LEU A 340 4.78 15.68 11.64
N VAL A 341 4.68 15.51 10.31
CA VAL A 341 4.81 16.60 9.33
C VAL A 341 3.65 17.60 9.47
N ALA A 342 2.39 17.14 9.49
CA ALA A 342 1.21 18.01 9.69
C ALA A 342 1.28 18.76 11.02
N ALA A 343 1.66 18.07 12.10
CA ALA A 343 1.86 18.67 13.40
C ALA A 343 3.07 19.63 13.47
N LYS A 344 3.96 19.67 12.47
CA LYS A 344 5.23 20.43 12.48
C LYS A 344 6.15 20.01 13.63
N GLU A 345 6.31 18.69 13.79
CA GLU A 345 7.15 18.02 14.80
C GLU A 345 8.23 17.12 14.15
N SER A 346 8.42 17.24 12.84
CA SER A 346 9.55 16.71 12.05
C SER A 346 9.98 17.76 11.01
N PRO A 347 11.17 17.65 10.38
CA PRO A 347 11.57 18.53 9.29
C PRO A 347 10.55 18.54 8.14
N ASN A 348 10.41 19.68 7.47
CA ASN A 348 9.38 19.89 6.46
C ASN A 348 9.84 19.40 5.06
N PRO A 349 9.20 18.37 4.45
CA PRO A 349 9.55 17.93 3.12
C PRO A 349 9.11 18.90 2.03
N PHE A 350 8.06 19.70 2.26
CA PHE A 350 7.44 20.58 1.26
C PHE A 350 8.30 21.79 0.89
N ASP A 351 9.34 22.09 1.67
CA ASP A 351 10.32 23.13 1.31
C ASP A 351 11.29 22.63 0.21
N TYR A 352 11.49 21.32 0.08
CA TYR A 352 12.55 20.71 -0.75
C TYR A 352 12.03 19.80 -1.87
N CYS A 353 10.99 19.02 -1.62
CA CYS A 353 10.50 17.99 -2.54
C CYS A 353 9.65 18.60 -3.66
N ASP A 354 9.62 17.97 -4.82
CA ASP A 354 8.72 18.32 -5.93
C ASP A 354 7.33 17.71 -5.74
N ILE A 355 7.31 16.51 -5.17
CA ILE A 355 6.12 15.67 -4.94
C ILE A 355 6.24 15.05 -3.55
N VAL A 356 5.13 14.98 -2.82
CA VAL A 356 5.05 14.29 -1.53
C VAL A 356 3.86 13.34 -1.56
N THR A 357 4.10 12.03 -1.45
CA THR A 357 3.04 11.03 -1.30
C THR A 357 2.89 10.61 0.15
N SER A 358 1.69 10.13 0.50
CA SER A 358 1.44 9.55 1.82
C SER A 358 0.34 8.50 1.76
N THR A 359 0.29 7.67 2.81
CA THR A 359 -0.94 7.00 3.21
C THR A 359 -1.67 7.84 4.26
N THR A 360 -2.96 7.56 4.46
CA THR A 360 -3.82 8.35 5.33
C THR A 360 -4.10 7.72 6.72
N HIS A 361 -3.74 6.44 6.93
CA HIS A 361 -4.09 5.65 8.13
C HIS A 361 -3.00 5.45 9.20
N LYS A 362 -1.78 5.93 8.98
CA LYS A 362 -0.63 5.71 9.90
C LYS A 362 -0.62 6.77 11.00
N SER A 363 0.47 7.54 11.15
CA SER A 363 0.51 8.67 12.09
C SER A 363 -0.61 9.71 11.84
N LEU A 364 -1.02 9.92 10.58
CA LEU A 364 -2.16 10.81 10.22
C LEU A 364 -3.52 10.37 10.81
N ARG A 365 -3.69 9.10 11.20
CA ARG A 365 -4.88 8.59 11.94
C ARG A 365 -6.23 8.75 11.22
N GLY A 366 -6.22 8.77 9.89
CA GLY A 366 -7.41 8.77 9.03
C GLY A 366 -7.78 7.39 8.48
N PRO A 367 -8.70 7.32 7.49
CA PRO A 367 -9.11 6.07 6.86
C PRO A 367 -7.98 5.44 6.01
N ARG A 368 -8.14 4.19 5.56
CA ARG A 368 -7.13 3.52 4.74
C ARG A 368 -7.19 3.96 3.28
N GLY A 369 -6.27 4.84 2.88
CA GLY A 369 -6.02 5.19 1.47
C GLY A 369 -4.68 5.90 1.24
N GLY A 370 -4.57 6.59 0.12
CA GLY A 370 -3.39 7.36 -0.30
C GLY A 370 -3.72 8.82 -0.63
N ILE A 371 -2.68 9.64 -0.76
CA ILE A 371 -2.77 11.05 -1.13
C ILE A 371 -1.47 11.47 -1.82
N ILE A 372 -1.55 12.33 -2.85
CA ILE A 372 -0.41 12.84 -3.60
C ILE A 372 -0.47 14.36 -3.57
N PHE A 373 0.56 15.01 -3.03
CA PHE A 373 0.80 16.45 -3.16
C PHE A 373 1.85 16.70 -4.24
N TYR A 374 1.67 17.74 -5.05
CA TYR A 374 2.57 18.10 -6.14
C TYR A 374 2.71 19.61 -6.29
N ARG A 375 3.89 20.09 -6.70
CA ARG A 375 4.08 21.52 -6.96
C ARG A 375 3.23 22.02 -8.12
N ARG A 376 2.78 23.27 -8.00
CA ARG A 376 2.06 24.10 -8.98
C ARG A 376 2.80 25.43 -9.20
N GLY A 377 2.38 26.19 -10.20
CA GLY A 377 2.95 27.51 -10.49
C GLY A 377 4.33 27.44 -11.18
N LEU A 378 5.10 28.52 -11.10
CA LEU A 378 6.39 28.65 -11.78
C LEU A 378 7.49 27.85 -11.08
N LYS A 379 8.34 27.17 -11.88
CA LYS A 379 9.61 26.60 -11.39
C LYS A 379 10.56 27.77 -11.07
N GLY A 380 11.26 27.69 -9.94
CA GLY A 380 12.18 28.75 -9.50
C GLY A 380 13.33 28.98 -10.49
N LYS A 381 13.83 30.22 -10.60
CA LYS A 381 14.95 30.61 -11.49
C LYS A 381 16.31 29.98 -11.08
N LYS A 382 16.44 28.65 -11.12
CA LYS A 382 17.70 27.92 -10.88
C LYS A 382 17.78 26.44 -11.33
N GLN A 383 16.92 25.98 -12.26
CA GLN A 383 16.98 24.61 -12.83
C GLN A 383 17.16 24.60 -14.36
N SER A 384 18.20 25.26 -14.86
CA SER A 384 18.77 24.92 -16.17
C SER A 384 20.29 24.99 -16.14
N ILE A 385 20.94 23.84 -16.25
CA ILE A 385 22.37 23.70 -16.55
C ILE A 385 22.49 22.95 -17.88
N ASN A 386 21.89 23.51 -18.92
CA ASN A 386 22.19 23.22 -20.32
C ASN A 386 21.97 24.48 -21.16
N LEU A 387 22.77 24.64 -22.21
CA LEU A 387 22.90 25.93 -22.91
C LEU A 387 21.77 26.19 -23.92
N ASN A 388 21.60 27.48 -24.23
CA ASN A 388 20.92 28.00 -25.43
C ASN A 388 19.40 27.72 -25.56
N HIS A 389 18.58 28.35 -24.71
CA HIS A 389 17.56 29.30 -25.20
C HIS A 389 16.91 30.13 -24.07
N CYS A 390 16.08 31.10 -24.48
CA CYS A 390 15.44 32.20 -23.76
C CYS A 390 14.92 31.94 -22.34
N GLU A 391 14.88 32.99 -21.52
CA GLU A 391 14.08 33.04 -20.28
C GLU A 391 12.62 32.69 -20.59
N THR A 392 12.22 31.48 -20.22
CA THR A 392 10.85 30.98 -20.34
C THR A 392 10.30 30.72 -18.95
N ASN A 393 9.05 31.11 -18.73
CA ASN A 393 8.34 30.87 -17.47
C ASN A 393 7.91 29.40 -17.40
N ILE A 394 8.86 28.50 -17.15
CA ILE A 394 8.60 27.06 -17.07
C ILE A 394 7.69 26.79 -15.86
N GLN A 395 6.44 26.42 -16.13
CA GLN A 395 5.47 26.03 -15.11
C GLN A 395 5.70 24.57 -14.67
N TYR A 396 5.25 24.22 -13.46
CA TYR A 396 5.09 22.83 -13.04
C TYR A 396 3.94 22.16 -13.80
N ASP A 397 4.26 21.03 -14.41
CA ASP A 397 3.42 20.21 -15.29
C ASP A 397 2.90 18.93 -14.59
N PHE A 398 3.10 18.82 -13.28
CA PHE A 398 2.76 17.64 -12.49
C PHE A 398 1.25 17.41 -12.32
N GLU A 399 0.45 18.47 -12.29
CA GLU A 399 -0.98 18.38 -11.99
C GLU A 399 -1.74 17.51 -12.99
N GLU A 400 -1.67 17.87 -14.27
CA GLU A 400 -2.33 17.15 -15.36
C GLU A 400 -1.87 15.69 -15.40
N LYS A 401 -0.55 15.49 -15.35
CA LYS A 401 0.11 14.18 -15.39
C LYS A 401 -0.29 13.26 -14.23
N ILE A 402 -0.30 13.77 -13.01
CA ILE A 402 -0.64 12.98 -11.81
C ILE A 402 -2.14 12.72 -11.76
N ASN A 403 -2.98 13.72 -12.06
CA ASN A 403 -4.43 13.53 -12.07
C ASN A 403 -4.83 12.50 -13.15
N PHE A 404 -4.33 12.65 -14.38
CA PHE A 404 -4.53 11.69 -15.48
C PHE A 404 -4.00 10.28 -15.13
N SER A 405 -2.86 10.19 -14.44
CA SER A 405 -2.31 8.89 -14.04
C SER A 405 -3.14 8.21 -12.95
N VAL A 406 -3.76 8.96 -12.03
CA VAL A 406 -4.72 8.41 -11.08
C VAL A 406 -6.00 7.97 -11.81
N PHE A 407 -6.61 8.85 -12.59
CA PHE A 407 -7.76 8.57 -13.44
C PHE A 407 -7.65 9.36 -14.76
N PRO A 408 -7.77 8.73 -15.95
CA PRO A 408 -8.26 7.38 -16.20
C PRO A 408 -7.20 6.27 -16.23
N SER A 409 -5.91 6.57 -16.02
CA SER A 409 -4.85 5.61 -16.39
C SER A 409 -4.68 4.40 -15.45
N LEU A 410 -5.12 4.46 -14.19
CA LEU A 410 -4.86 3.40 -13.20
C LEU A 410 -6.06 3.04 -12.30
N GLN A 411 -6.95 3.98 -12.00
CA GLN A 411 -8.15 3.78 -11.18
C GLN A 411 -9.41 4.13 -11.99
N GLY A 412 -10.57 3.66 -11.49
CA GLY A 412 -11.91 4.08 -11.94
C GLY A 412 -12.58 5.02 -10.92
N GLY A 413 -13.84 4.75 -10.59
CA GLY A 413 -14.65 5.56 -9.66
C GLY A 413 -14.04 5.77 -8.25
N PRO A 414 -13.79 7.02 -7.81
CA PRO A 414 -13.24 7.31 -6.49
C PRO A 414 -14.10 6.81 -5.31
N HIS A 415 -13.43 6.40 -4.23
CA HIS A 415 -14.09 5.94 -2.99
C HIS A 415 -14.56 7.13 -2.14
N ASN A 416 -15.76 7.63 -2.42
CA ASN A 416 -16.27 8.87 -1.82
C ASN A 416 -16.50 8.83 -0.30
N ASN A 417 -16.85 7.66 0.24
CA ASN A 417 -16.87 7.40 1.68
C ASN A 417 -15.48 7.54 2.33
N HIS A 418 -14.42 7.05 1.68
CA HIS A 418 -13.03 7.28 2.11
C HIS A 418 -12.67 8.78 2.02
N ILE A 419 -13.02 9.48 0.94
CA ILE A 419 -12.69 10.91 0.77
C ILE A 419 -13.36 11.77 1.86
N ALA A 420 -14.62 11.48 2.21
CA ALA A 420 -15.30 12.15 3.33
C ALA A 420 -14.65 11.85 4.69
N ALA A 421 -14.34 10.57 4.95
CA ALA A 421 -13.64 10.16 6.17
C ALA A 421 -12.24 10.79 6.27
N LEU A 422 -11.55 10.99 5.14
CA LEU A 422 -10.27 11.68 5.05
C LEU A 422 -10.42 13.18 5.34
N ALA A 423 -11.45 13.84 4.81
CA ALA A 423 -11.74 15.24 5.11
C ALA A 423 -11.99 15.48 6.61
N ILE A 424 -12.54 14.49 7.33
CA ILE A 424 -12.69 14.52 8.80
C ILE A 424 -11.33 14.38 9.48
N ALA A 425 -10.52 13.39 9.08
CA ALA A 425 -9.19 13.16 9.65
C ALA A 425 -8.25 14.36 9.44
N LEU A 426 -8.30 15.02 8.27
CA LEU A 426 -7.51 16.22 7.98
C LEU A 426 -7.96 17.44 8.81
N LYS A 427 -9.26 17.58 9.09
CA LYS A 427 -9.75 18.59 10.05
C LYS A 427 -9.18 18.35 11.45
N GLN A 428 -9.02 17.08 11.87
CA GLN A 428 -8.36 16.75 13.14
C GLN A 428 -6.85 17.00 13.07
N ALA A 429 -6.17 16.65 11.97
CA ALA A 429 -4.73 16.84 11.81
C ALA A 429 -4.30 18.32 11.94
N ALA A 430 -5.17 19.25 11.58
CA ALA A 430 -4.95 20.70 11.73
C ALA A 430 -5.21 21.25 13.15
N SER A 431 -5.59 20.42 14.13
CA SER A 431 -6.00 20.89 15.47
C SER A 431 -4.84 20.99 16.50
N PRO A 432 -4.95 21.87 17.52
CA PRO A 432 -3.96 21.96 18.60
C PRO A 432 -3.80 20.66 19.38
N GLU A 433 -4.90 19.93 19.60
CA GLU A 433 -4.94 18.66 20.32
C GLU A 433 -4.21 17.56 19.54
N TYR A 434 -4.35 17.56 18.20
CA TYR A 434 -3.59 16.64 17.35
C TYR A 434 -2.08 16.94 17.36
N LYS A 435 -1.69 18.22 17.39
CA LYS A 435 -0.28 18.60 17.58
C LYS A 435 0.25 18.17 18.96
N ALA A 436 -0.55 18.25 20.02
CA ALA A 436 -0.19 17.72 21.34
C ALA A 436 -0.04 16.18 21.32
N TYR A 437 -0.96 15.46 20.65
CA TYR A 437 -0.86 14.02 20.42
C TYR A 437 0.42 13.63 19.67
N MET A 438 0.78 14.31 18.58
CA MET A 438 2.02 14.04 17.81
C MET A 438 3.30 14.33 18.61
N ARG A 439 3.29 15.34 19.49
CA ARG A 439 4.38 15.56 20.47
C ARG A 439 4.51 14.38 21.42
N GLN A 440 3.39 13.89 21.95
CA GLN A 440 3.38 12.76 22.86
C GLN A 440 3.84 11.46 22.17
N VAL A 441 3.50 11.26 20.90
CA VAL A 441 4.00 10.14 20.07
C VAL A 441 5.53 10.11 20.03
N LYS A 442 6.19 11.27 19.83
CA LYS A 442 7.66 11.37 19.87
C LYS A 442 8.24 11.18 21.28
N LYS A 443 7.60 11.74 22.32
CA LYS A 443 8.02 11.58 23.73
C LYS A 443 7.99 10.10 24.14
N ASN A 444 6.88 9.42 23.88
CA ASN A 444 6.67 8.00 24.13
C ASN A 444 7.67 7.10 23.38
N ALA A 445 7.95 7.41 22.10
CA ALA A 445 8.94 6.67 21.33
C ALA A 445 10.36 6.83 21.90
N LYS A 446 10.72 8.02 22.40
CA LYS A 446 12.01 8.24 23.06
C LYS A 446 12.09 7.57 24.43
N ALA A 447 11.02 7.61 25.25
CA ALA A 447 10.96 6.93 26.55
C ALA A 447 11.16 5.41 26.41
N LEU A 448 10.40 4.75 25.52
CA LEU A 448 10.56 3.32 25.23
C LEU A 448 11.95 2.99 24.67
N ALA A 449 12.51 3.82 23.78
CA ALA A 449 13.86 3.60 23.26
C ALA A 449 14.91 3.67 24.39
N SER A 450 14.83 4.66 25.27
CA SER A 450 15.71 4.80 26.44
C SER A 450 15.55 3.64 27.44
N ALA A 451 14.32 3.17 27.69
CA ALA A 451 14.03 2.06 28.60
C ALA A 451 14.48 0.69 28.06
N LEU A 452 14.50 0.50 26.73
CA LEU A 452 15.13 -0.66 26.11
C LEU A 452 16.67 -0.56 26.18
N ILE A 453 17.24 0.59 25.87
CA ILE A 453 18.71 0.80 25.94
C ILE A 453 19.24 0.60 27.37
N SER A 454 18.52 1.03 28.41
CA SER A 454 18.92 0.81 29.81
C SER A 454 18.90 -0.67 30.24
N LYS A 455 18.18 -1.53 29.50
CA LYS A 455 18.20 -3.00 29.63
C LYS A 455 19.25 -3.66 28.72
N ASN A 456 20.19 -2.88 28.18
CA ASN A 456 21.22 -3.29 27.21
C ASN A 456 20.65 -3.80 25.87
N CYS A 457 19.41 -3.43 25.50
CA CYS A 457 18.84 -3.78 24.20
C CYS A 457 19.45 -2.90 23.09
N LYS A 458 19.99 -3.54 22.05
CA LYS A 458 20.61 -2.87 20.92
C LYS A 458 19.58 -2.32 19.94
N LEU A 459 19.48 -1.00 19.81
CA LEU A 459 18.61 -0.35 18.83
C LEU A 459 19.43 0.10 17.60
N VAL A 460 18.88 -0.06 16.39
CA VAL A 460 19.53 0.45 15.18
C VAL A 460 19.59 1.98 15.26
N THR A 461 20.75 2.56 14.94
CA THR A 461 21.11 3.98 15.20
C THR A 461 21.12 4.41 16.69
N ASN A 462 21.04 3.49 17.66
CA ASN A 462 21.00 3.77 19.10
C ASN A 462 19.89 4.76 19.54
N GLY A 463 18.69 4.67 18.94
CA GLY A 463 17.54 5.47 19.37
C GLY A 463 16.55 5.79 18.24
N THR A 464 15.80 6.88 18.41
CA THR A 464 14.83 7.39 17.43
C THR A 464 14.64 8.90 17.54
N ASP A 465 14.31 9.54 16.42
CA ASP A 465 13.83 10.94 16.36
C ASP A 465 12.36 11.07 15.92
N ASN A 466 11.72 9.95 15.58
CA ASN A 466 10.34 9.92 15.10
C ASN A 466 9.45 9.06 16.01
N HIS A 467 8.51 8.30 15.45
CA HIS A 467 7.50 7.51 16.16
C HIS A 467 7.84 6.00 16.24
N LEU A 468 8.95 5.57 15.64
CA LEU A 468 9.35 4.16 15.55
C LEU A 468 10.82 3.93 15.89
N MET A 469 11.13 2.71 16.29
CA MET A 469 12.49 2.21 16.50
C MET A 469 12.63 0.81 15.91
N LEU A 470 13.88 0.38 15.68
CA LEU A 470 14.22 -0.99 15.30
C LEU A 470 15.11 -1.57 16.41
N TRP A 471 14.70 -2.71 16.97
CA TRP A 471 15.50 -3.47 17.93
C TRP A 471 16.18 -4.64 17.20
N ASP A 472 17.51 -4.67 17.30
CA ASP A 472 18.35 -5.81 16.89
C ASP A 472 18.32 -6.87 18.00
N LEU A 473 17.62 -7.97 17.74
CA LEU A 473 17.50 -9.10 18.66
C LEU A 473 18.66 -10.11 18.53
N THR A 474 19.59 -9.90 17.59
CA THR A 474 20.71 -10.84 17.40
C THR A 474 21.64 -11.00 18.61
N PRO A 475 21.88 -9.98 19.48
CA PRO A 475 22.63 -10.17 20.72
C PRO A 475 21.96 -11.13 21.73
N LEU A 476 20.64 -11.34 21.60
CA LEU A 476 19.88 -12.32 22.40
C LEU A 476 19.83 -13.71 21.73
N GLY A 477 20.48 -13.89 20.58
CA GLY A 477 20.42 -15.11 19.76
C GLY A 477 19.08 -15.34 19.06
N LEU A 478 18.17 -14.36 19.09
CA LEU A 478 16.81 -14.49 18.58
C LEU A 478 16.68 -14.15 17.09
N THR A 479 15.64 -14.70 16.47
CA THR A 479 15.11 -14.19 15.20
C THR A 479 13.77 -13.49 15.42
N GLY A 480 13.48 -12.46 14.62
CA GLY A 480 12.23 -11.70 14.72
C GLY A 480 10.99 -12.59 14.57
N LYS A 481 11.06 -13.69 13.82
CA LYS A 481 9.96 -14.68 13.70
C LYS A 481 9.61 -15.37 15.02
N VAL A 482 10.60 -15.72 15.83
CA VAL A 482 10.37 -16.39 17.13
C VAL A 482 9.83 -15.36 18.13
N TYR A 483 10.45 -14.18 18.18
CA TYR A 483 10.06 -13.10 19.08
C TYR A 483 8.64 -12.58 18.82
N GLU A 484 8.30 -12.30 17.56
CA GLU A 484 6.97 -11.86 17.12
C GLU A 484 5.88 -12.86 17.55
N LYS A 485 6.12 -14.17 17.42
CA LYS A 485 5.13 -15.19 17.81
C LYS A 485 4.93 -15.26 19.33
N VAL A 486 5.99 -15.09 20.13
CA VAL A 486 5.86 -15.02 21.60
C VAL A 486 5.12 -13.74 22.01
N CYS A 487 5.39 -12.61 21.35
CA CYS A 487 4.69 -11.35 21.60
C CYS A 487 3.19 -11.46 21.29
N GLU A 488 2.82 -12.00 20.12
CA GLU A 488 1.42 -12.26 19.73
C GLU A 488 0.68 -13.10 20.79
N MET A 489 1.32 -14.17 21.27
CA MET A 489 0.76 -15.04 22.32
C MET A 489 0.67 -14.37 23.71
N CYS A 490 1.41 -13.27 23.91
CA CYS A 490 1.32 -12.40 25.09
C CYS A 490 0.41 -11.18 24.87
N HIS A 491 -0.33 -11.10 23.74
CA HIS A 491 -1.13 -9.93 23.32
C HIS A 491 -0.32 -8.63 23.14
N ILE A 492 0.94 -8.75 22.72
CA ILE A 492 1.80 -7.62 22.32
C ILE A 492 1.97 -7.68 20.79
N THR A 493 1.44 -6.71 20.06
CA THR A 493 1.37 -6.77 18.60
C THR A 493 2.51 -5.96 17.99
N VAL A 494 3.51 -6.66 17.45
CA VAL A 494 4.74 -6.11 16.83
C VAL A 494 4.96 -6.73 15.44
N ASN A 495 5.86 -6.17 14.63
CA ASN A 495 6.26 -6.81 13.36
C ASN A 495 7.77 -7.06 13.28
N LYS A 496 8.15 -8.27 12.88
CA LYS A 496 9.53 -8.59 12.47
C LYS A 496 9.95 -7.75 11.25
N VAL A 497 11.25 -7.55 11.09
CA VAL A 497 11.84 -6.77 9.99
C VAL A 497 13.26 -7.26 9.68
N ALA A 498 13.69 -7.16 8.42
CA ALA A 498 15.06 -7.42 8.04
C ALA A 498 15.93 -6.19 8.34
N ILE A 499 17.09 -6.38 8.97
CA ILE A 499 18.05 -5.33 9.32
C ILE A 499 19.45 -5.72 8.82
N PHE A 500 20.36 -4.75 8.71
CA PHE A 500 21.77 -5.04 8.49
C PHE A 500 22.48 -5.34 9.82
N SER A 501 23.38 -6.33 9.82
CA SER A 501 24.43 -6.45 10.84
C SER A 501 25.59 -5.49 10.53
N GLU A 502 26.46 -5.26 11.50
CA GLU A 502 27.67 -4.41 11.34
C GLU A 502 28.58 -4.84 10.18
N ASN A 503 28.55 -6.13 9.82
CA ASN A 503 29.29 -6.71 8.70
C ASN A 503 28.57 -6.57 7.33
N GLY A 504 27.46 -5.82 7.27
CA GLY A 504 26.68 -5.62 6.03
C GLY A 504 25.82 -6.83 5.60
N VAL A 505 25.68 -7.84 6.45
CA VAL A 505 24.85 -9.03 6.17
C VAL A 505 23.41 -8.77 6.60
N ILE A 506 22.44 -9.12 5.74
CA ILE A 506 21.01 -8.99 6.07
C ILE A 506 20.62 -10.05 7.10
N SER A 507 20.08 -9.61 8.23
CA SER A 507 19.63 -10.43 9.36
C SER A 507 18.11 -10.40 9.51
N PRO A 508 17.45 -11.54 9.75
CA PRO A 508 16.03 -11.62 10.14
C PRO A 508 15.82 -11.37 11.65
N GLY A 509 16.85 -10.89 12.37
CA GLY A 509 16.83 -10.60 13.81
C GLY A 509 16.20 -9.26 14.21
N GLY A 510 15.63 -8.50 13.28
CA GLY A 510 15.00 -7.22 13.60
C GLY A 510 13.54 -7.33 14.04
N VAL A 511 13.13 -6.48 14.97
CA VAL A 511 11.71 -6.15 15.22
C VAL A 511 11.52 -4.63 15.15
N ARG A 512 10.43 -4.19 14.52
CA ARG A 512 10.03 -2.78 14.41
C ARG A 512 8.90 -2.51 15.40
N ILE A 513 9.07 -1.45 16.18
CA ILE A 513 8.19 -1.07 17.30
C ILE A 513 7.88 0.42 17.17
N GLY A 514 6.64 0.85 17.42
CA GLY A 514 6.27 2.26 17.35
C GLY A 514 5.12 2.66 18.26
N SER A 515 5.04 3.95 18.56
CA SER A 515 4.12 4.53 19.55
C SER A 515 2.72 5.02 19.10
N PRO A 516 2.36 5.23 17.81
CA PRO A 516 1.12 5.93 17.45
C PRO A 516 -0.18 5.37 18.02
N ALA A 517 -0.35 4.04 18.01
CA ALA A 517 -1.59 3.38 18.42
C ALA A 517 -1.84 3.48 19.94
N MET A 518 -0.92 3.02 20.78
CA MET A 518 -1.08 3.15 22.24
C MET A 518 -1.10 4.61 22.70
N THR A 519 -0.38 5.52 22.03
CA THR A 519 -0.50 6.96 22.33
C THR A 519 -1.90 7.52 22.00
N SER A 520 -2.60 6.97 21.00
CA SER A 520 -4.00 7.33 20.72
C SER A 520 -4.98 6.84 21.80
N ARG A 521 -4.59 5.85 22.62
CA ARG A 521 -5.35 5.37 23.78
C ARG A 521 -5.12 6.18 25.07
N GLY A 522 -4.17 7.13 25.03
CA GLY A 522 -3.84 8.02 26.15
C GLY A 522 -2.54 7.70 26.88
N CYS A 523 -1.81 6.65 26.49
CA CYS A 523 -0.55 6.27 27.15
C CYS A 523 0.52 7.37 27.09
N LEU A 524 1.27 7.54 28.18
CA LEU A 524 2.35 8.51 28.39
C LEU A 524 3.72 7.82 28.56
N GLU A 525 4.78 8.59 28.86
CA GLU A 525 6.16 8.07 28.92
C GLU A 525 6.33 6.87 29.86
N SER A 526 5.76 6.92 31.08
CA SER A 526 5.82 5.83 32.07
C SER A 526 5.12 4.54 31.62
N ASP A 527 4.07 4.67 30.81
CA ASP A 527 3.35 3.53 30.24
C ASP A 527 4.23 2.86 29.18
N PHE A 528 4.94 3.65 28.39
CA PHE A 528 5.91 3.17 27.41
C PHE A 528 7.18 2.57 28.04
N GLU A 529 7.61 3.05 29.21
CA GLU A 529 8.62 2.39 30.05
C GLU A 529 8.12 1.04 30.59
N THR A 530 6.85 0.93 30.97
CA THR A 530 6.21 -0.33 31.38
C THR A 530 6.09 -1.31 30.22
N MET A 531 5.75 -0.84 29.02
CA MET A 531 5.77 -1.65 27.79
C MET A 531 7.20 -2.16 27.48
N ALA A 532 8.25 -1.40 27.79
CA ALA A 532 9.64 -1.84 27.61
C ALA A 532 9.98 -3.08 28.48
N GLU A 533 9.43 -3.17 29.69
CA GLU A 533 9.58 -4.34 30.56
C GLU A 533 8.82 -5.56 30.02
N PHE A 534 7.58 -5.40 29.55
CA PHE A 534 6.84 -6.49 28.90
C PHE A 534 7.53 -7.01 27.63
N LEU A 535 8.03 -6.10 26.78
CA LEU A 535 8.81 -6.41 25.59
C LEU A 535 10.10 -7.17 25.91
N TYR A 536 10.82 -6.76 26.98
CA TYR A 536 12.04 -7.42 27.43
C TYR A 536 11.75 -8.81 28.01
N ARG A 537 10.71 -8.96 28.84
CA ARG A 537 10.27 -10.27 29.36
C ARG A 537 9.85 -11.23 28.25
N ALA A 538 9.12 -10.76 27.23
CA ALA A 538 8.81 -11.56 26.05
C ALA A 538 10.08 -12.04 25.33
N ALA A 539 11.16 -11.24 25.32
CA ALA A 539 12.43 -11.62 24.70
C ALA A 539 13.18 -12.68 25.53
N LEU A 540 13.13 -12.60 26.86
CA LEU A 540 13.68 -13.62 27.75
C LEU A 540 12.93 -14.96 27.60
N ILE A 541 11.60 -14.94 27.56
CA ILE A 541 10.75 -16.12 27.31
C ILE A 541 11.07 -16.75 25.94
N ALA A 542 11.11 -15.94 24.88
CA ALA A 542 11.49 -16.40 23.55
C ALA A 542 12.90 -17.02 23.53
N SER A 543 13.84 -16.45 24.28
CA SER A 543 15.23 -16.94 24.38
C SER A 543 15.32 -18.28 25.13
N ALA A 544 14.50 -18.49 26.16
CA ALA A 544 14.40 -19.78 26.86
C ALA A 544 13.81 -20.85 25.93
N ALA A 545 12.64 -20.59 25.33
CA ALA A 545 11.97 -21.51 24.41
C ALA A 545 12.85 -21.91 23.22
N GLN A 546 13.64 -20.98 22.65
CA GLN A 546 14.55 -21.27 21.55
C GLN A 546 15.76 -22.13 21.97
N ARG A 547 16.24 -22.02 23.21
CA ARG A 547 17.34 -22.86 23.74
C ARG A 547 16.89 -24.29 24.03
N GLU A 548 15.71 -24.47 24.60
CA GLU A 548 15.27 -25.77 25.10
C GLU A 548 14.86 -26.76 24.01
N GLN A 549 14.20 -26.30 22.93
CA GLN A 549 13.42 -27.20 22.05
C GLN A 549 13.67 -27.05 20.54
N GLY A 550 14.90 -26.71 20.15
CA GLY A 550 15.45 -27.05 18.82
C GLY A 550 14.59 -26.66 17.62
N LYS A 551 14.38 -25.37 17.39
CA LYS A 551 13.63 -24.77 16.24
C LYS A 551 12.12 -25.06 16.15
N SER A 552 11.56 -25.99 16.95
CA SER A 552 10.12 -26.33 16.85
C SER A 552 9.25 -25.37 17.68
N LEU A 553 8.45 -24.54 17.00
CA LEU A 553 7.53 -23.57 17.65
C LEU A 553 6.28 -24.23 18.30
N LYS A 554 6.10 -25.55 18.16
CA LYS A 554 4.83 -26.23 18.54
C LYS A 554 4.61 -26.38 20.05
N SER A 555 5.65 -26.30 20.88
CA SER A 555 5.56 -26.49 22.34
C SER A 555 5.36 -25.19 23.13
N ILE A 556 5.53 -24.02 22.49
CA ILE A 556 5.44 -22.70 23.13
C ILE A 556 4.04 -22.45 23.74
N TYR A 557 2.99 -23.08 23.18
CA TYR A 557 1.58 -22.92 23.57
C TYR A 557 1.21 -23.33 25.00
N HIS A 558 2.12 -23.97 25.75
CA HIS A 558 1.88 -24.39 27.13
C HIS A 558 2.88 -23.80 28.14
N CYS A 559 3.66 -22.78 27.73
CA CYS A 559 4.54 -22.05 28.64
C CYS A 559 3.73 -21.21 29.64
N LYS A 560 3.91 -21.45 30.95
CA LYS A 560 3.23 -20.68 32.01
C LYS A 560 3.55 -19.19 31.94
N ASP A 561 4.82 -18.84 31.68
CA ASP A 561 5.28 -17.45 31.66
C ASP A 561 4.60 -16.61 30.58
N ILE A 562 4.16 -17.24 29.47
CA ILE A 562 3.35 -16.59 28.44
C ILE A 562 1.95 -16.29 28.95
N ALA A 563 1.30 -17.21 29.66
CA ALA A 563 0.00 -16.95 30.27
C ALA A 563 0.09 -15.87 31.35
N ASP A 564 1.10 -15.93 32.22
CA ASP A 564 1.33 -14.95 33.28
C ASP A 564 1.68 -13.56 32.72
N LEU A 565 2.44 -13.47 31.61
CA LEU A 565 2.73 -12.20 30.92
C LEU A 565 1.50 -11.67 30.17
N ARG A 566 0.78 -12.52 29.43
CA ARG A 566 -0.47 -12.14 28.73
C ARG A 566 -1.49 -11.55 29.68
N ASN A 567 -1.71 -12.18 30.84
CA ASN A 567 -2.66 -11.71 31.84
C ASN A 567 -2.27 -10.31 32.38
N GLN A 568 -0.97 -10.03 32.52
CA GLN A 568 -0.46 -8.70 32.91
C GLN A 568 -0.62 -7.67 31.78
N VAL A 569 -0.40 -8.09 30.53
CA VAL A 569 -0.60 -7.26 29.32
C VAL A 569 -2.07 -6.88 29.15
N GLU A 570 -3.01 -7.83 29.26
CA GLU A 570 -4.45 -7.56 29.19
C GLU A 570 -4.90 -6.62 30.34
N ALA A 571 -4.43 -6.87 31.56
CA ALA A 571 -4.77 -6.05 32.74
C ALA A 571 -4.17 -4.63 32.68
N PHE A 572 -3.08 -4.42 31.95
CA PHE A 572 -2.50 -3.11 31.68
C PHE A 572 -3.22 -2.40 30.52
N ALA A 573 -3.36 -3.05 29.37
CA ALA A 573 -3.96 -2.46 28.18
C ALA A 573 -5.43 -2.04 28.40
N SER A 574 -6.19 -2.83 29.17
CA SER A 574 -7.61 -2.56 29.45
C SER A 574 -7.87 -1.32 30.34
N GLN A 575 -6.82 -0.68 30.88
CA GLN A 575 -6.94 0.58 31.65
C GLN A 575 -7.06 1.81 30.76
N PHE A 576 -6.65 1.71 29.49
CA PHE A 576 -6.59 2.83 28.55
C PHE A 576 -7.82 2.89 27.65
N ALA A 577 -8.29 4.10 27.36
CA ALA A 577 -9.44 4.34 26.50
C ALA A 577 -9.24 3.73 25.10
N MET A 578 -10.35 3.44 24.41
CA MET A 578 -10.32 2.97 23.03
C MET A 578 -10.96 4.00 22.10
N PRO A 579 -10.22 4.55 21.12
CA PRO A 579 -10.82 5.48 20.17
C PRO A 579 -11.94 4.83 19.35
N ALA A 580 -12.94 5.64 19.02
CA ALA A 580 -14.11 5.34 18.19
C ALA A 580 -15.25 4.51 18.80
N PHE A 581 -15.02 3.74 19.87
CA PHE A 581 -16.08 2.97 20.54
C PHE A 581 -15.80 2.77 22.04
N ASP A 582 -16.86 2.80 22.84
CA ASP A 582 -16.84 2.38 24.23
C ASP A 582 -16.87 0.83 24.33
N MET A 583 -16.45 0.28 25.48
CA MET A 583 -16.13 -1.15 25.68
C MET A 583 -16.85 -1.75 26.89
#